data_AF-A0A9D6EEI7-F1
#
_entry.id   AF-A0A9D6EEI7-F1
#
_cell.length_a   1.000
_cell.length_b   1.000
_cell.length_c   1.000
_cell.angle_alpha   90.00
_cell.angle_beta   90.00
_cell.angle_gamma   90.00
#
_symmetry.space_group_name_H-M   'P 1'
#
loop_
_entity.id
_entity.type
_entity.pdbx_description
1 polymer ?
#
loop_
_entity_poly.entity_id
_entity_poly.type
_entity_poly.pdbx_seq_one_letter_code
_entity_poly.pdbx_strand_id
1 'polypeptide(L)'
;EGNAQAAYQIIIKDASSGAVVLDTARVNSSSNSYSIPLGTLAFNKTYSWTVTVTDNHKYNPLWSTASGSNFTTIAHAAPAISFTWSPARPAKDEQVTFTDNTTASVGASKTAWQWNFPQGTTLLGGTTGSQATAKFETSGAKVIGLTVTDSDGLLCSRSSGEGGIQQFSTGRSIPQFKEVIPR
;
A
#
# COMPACT_ATOMS: atom_id res chain seq x y z
N GLU A 1 -23.98 -33.98 -17.43
CA GLU A 1 -22.76 -33.25 -17.05
C GLU A 1 -22.63 -32.03 -17.93
N GLY A 2 -22.37 -30.85 -17.37
CA GLY A 2 -22.26 -29.60 -18.13
C GLY A 2 -20.89 -29.47 -18.78
N ASN A 3 -20.83 -28.89 -19.97
CA ASN A 3 -19.58 -28.61 -20.67
C ASN A 3 -18.68 -27.67 -19.84
N ALA A 4 -17.37 -27.90 -19.90
CA ALA A 4 -16.40 -27.01 -19.26
C ALA A 4 -16.25 -25.70 -20.04
N GLN A 5 -16.01 -24.59 -19.33
CA GLN A 5 -15.67 -23.30 -19.95
C GLN A 5 -14.41 -23.44 -20.81
N ALA A 6 -14.46 -22.93 -22.04
CA ALA A 6 -13.31 -22.86 -22.94
C ALA A 6 -12.81 -21.44 -23.19
N ALA A 7 -13.68 -20.45 -23.05
CA ALA A 7 -13.31 -19.07 -23.27
C ALA A 7 -14.17 -18.12 -22.43
N TYR A 8 -13.67 -16.91 -22.23
CA TYR A 8 -14.41 -15.81 -21.64
C TYR A 8 -14.15 -14.50 -22.38
N GLN A 9 -15.06 -13.54 -22.23
CA GLN A 9 -14.89 -12.15 -22.60
C GLN A 9 -15.45 -11.29 -21.45
N ILE A 10 -14.72 -10.26 -21.06
CA ILE A 10 -15.13 -9.31 -20.03
C ILE A 10 -15.19 -7.93 -20.65
N ILE A 11 -16.34 -7.28 -20.51
CA ILE A 11 -16.57 -5.89 -20.92
C ILE A 11 -16.90 -5.09 -19.67
N ILE A 12 -16.18 -3.99 -19.46
CA ILE A 12 -16.45 -3.01 -18.41
C ILE A 12 -16.76 -1.69 -19.08
N LYS A 13 -17.85 -1.05 -18.65
CA LYS A 13 -18.27 0.26 -19.17
C LYS A 13 -18.39 1.25 -18.03
N ASP A 14 -18.10 2.52 -18.30
CA ASP A 14 -18.47 3.61 -17.40
C ASP A 14 -19.99 3.65 -17.28
N ALA A 15 -20.52 3.57 -16.06
CA ALA A 15 -21.95 3.40 -15.84
C ALA A 15 -22.76 4.66 -16.20
N SER A 16 -22.11 5.83 -16.23
CA SER A 16 -22.76 7.11 -16.53
C SER A 16 -22.83 7.40 -18.03
N SER A 17 -21.74 7.14 -18.75
CA SER A 17 -21.59 7.43 -20.17
C SER A 17 -21.83 6.23 -21.08
N GLY A 18 -21.77 5.00 -20.54
CA GLY A 18 -21.82 3.76 -21.31
C GLY A 18 -20.57 3.47 -22.13
N ALA A 19 -19.52 4.28 -22.02
CA ALA A 19 -18.26 4.11 -22.75
C ALA A 19 -17.54 2.83 -22.31
N VAL A 20 -17.04 2.05 -23.27
CA VAL A 20 -16.24 0.85 -22.99
C VAL A 20 -14.87 1.27 -22.46
N VAL A 21 -14.55 0.79 -21.26
CA VAL A 21 -13.31 1.07 -20.53
C VAL A 21 -12.35 -0.11 -20.65
N LEU A 22 -12.90 -1.32 -20.65
CA LEU A 22 -12.16 -2.55 -20.90
C LEU A 22 -13.00 -3.48 -21.76
N ASP A 23 -12.36 -4.08 -22.76
CA ASP A 23 -12.87 -5.27 -23.46
C ASP A 23 -11.69 -6.21 -23.63
N THR A 24 -11.76 -7.40 -23.01
CA THR A 24 -10.69 -8.41 -23.13
C THR A 24 -10.66 -9.07 -24.51
N ALA A 25 -11.66 -8.80 -25.35
CA ALA A 25 -12.05 -9.66 -26.44
C ALA A 25 -12.26 -11.11 -25.95
N ARG A 26 -12.37 -12.05 -26.89
CA ARG A 26 -12.42 -13.48 -26.56
C ARG A 26 -11.05 -13.95 -26.09
N VAL A 27 -10.98 -14.39 -24.84
CA VAL A 27 -9.81 -15.06 -24.26
C VAL A 27 -10.09 -16.55 -24.18
N ASN A 28 -9.31 -17.37 -24.87
CA ASN A 28 -9.44 -18.83 -24.85
C ASN A 28 -8.79 -19.39 -23.58
N SER A 29 -9.51 -19.30 -22.47
CA SER A 29 -9.10 -19.84 -21.19
C SER A 29 -10.31 -20.31 -20.37
N SER A 30 -10.07 -21.35 -19.56
CA SER A 30 -11.00 -21.86 -18.55
C SER A 30 -10.82 -21.18 -17.18
N SER A 31 -10.17 -20.02 -17.12
CA SER A 31 -10.01 -19.27 -15.88
C SER A 31 -11.36 -18.81 -15.33
N ASN A 32 -11.53 -18.98 -14.02
CA ASN A 32 -12.72 -18.54 -13.28
C ASN A 32 -12.54 -17.16 -12.63
N SER A 33 -11.40 -16.52 -12.86
CA SER A 33 -11.08 -15.18 -12.34
C SER A 33 -10.27 -14.39 -13.36
N TYR A 34 -10.42 -13.06 -13.29
CA TYR A 34 -9.65 -12.13 -14.09
C TYR A 34 -9.27 -10.93 -13.20
N SER A 35 -7.99 -10.59 -13.21
CA SER A 35 -7.49 -9.41 -12.51
C SER A 35 -7.42 -8.24 -13.49
N ILE A 36 -8.11 -7.17 -13.16
CA ILE A 36 -8.07 -5.94 -13.96
C ILE A 36 -6.68 -5.30 -13.80
N PRO A 37 -5.98 -4.95 -14.90
CA PRO A 37 -4.68 -4.29 -14.81
C PRO A 37 -4.78 -2.97 -14.04
N LEU A 38 -3.77 -2.69 -13.21
CA LEU A 38 -3.70 -1.44 -12.46
C LEU A 38 -3.76 -0.23 -13.41
N GLY A 39 -4.54 0.78 -13.05
CA GLY A 39 -4.71 1.99 -13.85
C GLY A 39 -5.76 1.89 -14.97
N THR A 40 -6.39 0.73 -15.18
CA THR A 40 -7.48 0.59 -16.16
C THR A 40 -8.75 1.32 -15.73
N LEU A 41 -9.08 1.27 -14.43
CA LEU A 41 -10.24 1.94 -13.86
C LEU A 41 -9.80 3.22 -13.15
N ALA A 42 -10.54 4.31 -13.38
CA ALA A 42 -10.33 5.56 -12.68
C ALA A 42 -10.96 5.53 -11.29
N PHE A 43 -10.41 6.32 -10.37
CA PHE A 43 -10.94 6.45 -9.01
C PHE A 43 -12.26 7.23 -8.95
N ASN A 44 -13.04 6.97 -7.90
CA ASN A 44 -14.36 7.57 -7.67
C ASN A 44 -15.31 7.47 -8.88
N LYS A 45 -15.24 6.37 -9.64
CA LYS A 45 -16.09 6.11 -10.79
C LYS A 45 -16.91 4.85 -10.60
N THR A 46 -18.12 4.89 -11.13
CA THR A 46 -19.06 3.75 -11.13
C THR A 46 -19.00 3.07 -12.48
N TYR A 47 -18.81 1.75 -12.48
CA TYR A 47 -18.71 0.93 -13.67
C TYR A 47 -19.78 -0.16 -13.69
N SER A 48 -20.24 -0.49 -14.89
CA SER A 48 -21.02 -1.70 -15.17
C SER A 48 -20.12 -2.74 -15.82
N TRP A 49 -20.47 -4.01 -15.63
CA TRP A 49 -19.66 -5.12 -16.16
C TRP A 49 -20.54 -6.19 -16.79
N THR A 50 -19.97 -6.88 -17.76
CA THR A 50 -20.58 -8.01 -18.45
C THR A 50 -19.52 -9.05 -18.71
N VAL A 51 -19.80 -10.30 -18.34
CA VAL A 51 -18.95 -11.46 -18.60
C VAL A 51 -19.70 -12.41 -19.52
N THR A 52 -19.11 -12.73 -20.66
CA THR A 52 -19.61 -13.78 -21.56
C THR A 52 -18.67 -14.97 -21.49
N VAL A 53 -19.16 -16.12 -21.06
CA VAL A 53 -18.43 -17.39 -21.06
C VAL A 53 -18.88 -18.23 -22.25
N THR A 54 -17.94 -18.90 -22.92
CA THR A 54 -18.23 -19.89 -23.95
C THR A 54 -17.77 -21.26 -23.49
N ASP A 55 -18.60 -22.27 -23.71
CA ASP A 55 -18.25 -23.65 -23.42
C ASP A 55 -17.28 -24.27 -24.46
N ASN A 56 -16.80 -25.48 -24.17
CA ASN A 56 -15.86 -26.23 -25.01
C ASN A 56 -16.52 -27.08 -26.10
N HIS A 57 -17.83 -26.89 -26.38
CA HIS A 57 -18.54 -27.77 -27.31
C HIS A 57 -18.16 -27.48 -28.76
N LYS A 58 -17.50 -28.45 -29.43
CA LYS A 58 -16.88 -28.26 -30.76
C LYS A 58 -17.85 -27.94 -31.90
N TYR A 59 -19.12 -28.33 -31.76
CA TYR A 59 -20.11 -28.26 -32.84
C TYR A 59 -21.14 -27.15 -32.65
N ASN A 60 -21.44 -26.78 -31.40
CA ASN A 60 -22.41 -25.76 -31.04
C ASN A 60 -21.94 -25.09 -29.75
N PRO A 61 -20.94 -24.20 -29.82
CA PRO A 61 -20.43 -23.53 -28.64
C PRO A 61 -21.57 -22.70 -28.03
N LEU A 62 -22.02 -23.09 -26.84
CA LEU A 62 -22.99 -22.30 -26.10
C LEU A 62 -22.25 -21.20 -25.37
N TRP A 63 -22.84 -20.01 -25.37
CA TRP A 63 -22.35 -18.89 -24.60
C TRP A 63 -23.41 -18.46 -23.60
N SER A 64 -22.94 -18.08 -22.42
CA SER A 64 -23.77 -17.53 -21.36
C SER A 64 -23.21 -16.17 -20.99
N THR A 65 -24.08 -15.18 -20.90
CA THR A 65 -23.71 -13.83 -20.46
C THR A 65 -24.27 -13.57 -19.09
N ALA A 66 -23.41 -13.09 -18.20
CA ALA A 66 -23.74 -12.62 -16.87
C ALA A 66 -23.40 -11.14 -16.75
N SER A 67 -24.29 -10.39 -16.12
CA SER A 67 -24.07 -9.00 -15.70
C SER A 67 -24.67 -8.82 -14.32
N GLY A 68 -24.04 -8.02 -13.47
CA GLY A 68 -24.50 -7.75 -12.11
C GLY A 68 -24.75 -6.28 -11.86
N SER A 69 -24.93 -5.94 -10.57
CA SER A 69 -24.97 -4.55 -10.12
C SER A 69 -23.69 -3.81 -10.46
N ASN A 70 -23.83 -2.51 -10.70
CA ASN A 70 -22.70 -1.61 -10.85
C ASN A 70 -21.85 -1.61 -9.58
N PHE A 71 -20.55 -1.38 -9.74
CA PHE A 71 -19.63 -1.18 -8.63
C PHE A 71 -18.93 0.17 -8.74
N THR A 72 -18.61 0.77 -7.61
CA THR A 72 -17.87 2.04 -7.53
C THR A 72 -16.47 1.77 -7.03
N THR A 73 -15.47 2.32 -7.72
CA THR A 73 -14.08 2.25 -7.28
C THR A 73 -13.84 3.11 -6.04
N ILE A 74 -12.77 2.83 -5.31
CA ILE A 74 -12.30 3.69 -4.20
C ILE A 74 -12.13 5.15 -4.62
N ALA A 75 -12.29 6.07 -3.67
CA ALA A 75 -12.33 7.51 -3.94
C ALA A 75 -11.02 8.05 -4.53
N HIS A 76 -9.89 7.51 -4.10
CA HIS A 76 -8.56 7.85 -4.59
C HIS A 76 -7.57 6.73 -4.25
N ALA A 77 -6.31 6.87 -4.66
CA ALA A 77 -5.24 5.97 -4.23
C ALA A 77 -4.95 6.12 -2.72
N ALA A 78 -4.47 5.04 -2.10
CA ALA A 78 -3.99 5.09 -0.71
C ALA A 78 -2.77 6.04 -0.57
N PRO A 79 -2.47 6.54 0.64
CA PRO A 79 -1.36 7.46 0.84
C PRO A 79 0.00 6.86 0.44
N ALA A 80 0.84 7.66 -0.21
CA ALA A 80 2.21 7.27 -0.56
C ALA A 80 3.13 7.48 0.64
N ILE A 81 3.38 6.42 1.41
CA ILE A 81 4.15 6.47 2.65
C ILE A 81 5.60 6.85 2.40
N SER A 82 6.04 7.87 3.13
CA SER A 82 7.42 8.36 3.17
C SER A 82 7.70 8.97 4.53
N PHE A 83 8.90 8.79 5.06
CA PHE A 83 9.33 9.44 6.29
C PHE A 83 10.84 9.60 6.34
N THR A 84 11.31 10.52 7.18
CA THR A 84 12.74 10.75 7.45
C THR A 84 13.03 10.62 8.94
N TRP A 85 14.31 10.53 9.29
CA TRP A 85 14.76 10.56 10.68
C TRP A 85 16.01 11.42 10.84
N SER A 86 16.23 11.88 12.06
CA SER A 86 17.44 12.61 12.45
C SER A 86 17.83 12.24 13.89
N PRO A 87 19.12 12.02 14.18
CA PRO A 87 20.28 12.11 13.26
C PRO A 87 20.37 10.92 12.30
N ALA A 88 21.06 11.09 11.16
CA ALA A 88 21.13 10.06 10.11
C ALA A 88 21.87 8.79 10.54
N ARG A 89 22.83 8.92 11.49
CA ARG A 89 23.61 7.84 12.09
C ARG A 89 23.55 7.95 13.62
N PRO A 90 22.42 7.58 14.23
CA PRO A 90 22.25 7.71 15.67
C PRO A 90 23.17 6.74 16.43
N ALA A 91 23.81 7.19 17.48
CA ALA A 91 24.50 6.32 18.43
C ALA A 91 23.49 5.54 19.28
N LYS A 92 23.97 4.47 19.92
CA LYS A 92 23.20 3.80 20.98
C LYS A 92 22.76 4.82 22.04
N ASP A 93 21.51 4.71 22.48
CA ASP A 93 20.85 5.57 23.48
C ASP A 93 20.73 7.07 23.10
N GLU A 94 21.08 7.41 21.85
CA GLU A 94 20.83 8.73 21.28
C GLU A 94 19.36 8.87 20.88
N GLN A 95 18.78 10.05 21.11
CA GLN A 95 17.43 10.37 20.68
C GLN A 95 17.37 10.48 19.16
N VAL A 96 16.41 9.79 18.56
CA VAL A 96 16.10 9.86 17.13
C VAL A 96 14.70 10.40 16.96
N THR A 97 14.56 11.43 16.13
CA THR A 97 13.28 12.01 15.72
C THR A 97 12.91 11.50 14.35
N PHE A 98 11.71 10.93 14.22
CA PHE A 98 11.10 10.47 12.98
C PHE A 98 10.04 11.48 12.55
N THR A 99 10.03 11.86 11.28
CA THR A 99 9.08 12.83 10.71
C THR A 99 8.40 12.24 9.48
N ASP A 100 7.07 12.25 9.51
CA ASP A 100 6.22 11.83 8.40
C ASP A 100 6.34 12.80 7.21
N ASN A 101 6.61 12.25 6.03
CA ASN A 101 6.57 12.94 4.74
C ASN A 101 5.59 12.26 3.77
N THR A 102 4.64 11.48 4.30
CA THR A 102 3.63 10.77 3.50
C THR A 102 2.81 11.75 2.68
N THR A 103 2.61 11.42 1.41
CA THR A 103 1.79 12.20 0.48
C THR A 103 0.39 11.58 0.40
N ALA A 104 -0.64 12.35 0.73
CA ALA A 104 -2.03 11.95 0.50
C ALA A 104 -2.46 12.26 -0.94
N SER A 105 -3.46 11.53 -1.44
CA SER A 105 -4.06 11.82 -2.74
C SER A 105 -4.74 13.18 -2.77
N VAL A 106 -4.87 13.78 -3.95
CA VAL A 106 -5.57 15.07 -4.13
C VAL A 106 -7.02 14.92 -3.65
N GLY A 107 -7.44 15.80 -2.74
CA GLY A 107 -8.77 15.76 -2.12
C GLY A 107 -8.84 14.94 -0.83
N ALA A 108 -7.79 14.20 -0.48
CA ALA A 108 -7.67 13.44 0.76
C ALA A 108 -6.73 14.15 1.75
N SER A 109 -6.94 13.95 3.04
CA SER A 109 -6.06 14.45 4.12
C SER A 109 -5.64 13.34 5.07
N LYS A 110 -4.42 13.40 5.60
CA LYS A 110 -3.93 12.44 6.61
C LYS A 110 -4.65 12.65 7.94
N THR A 111 -5.27 11.61 8.48
CA THR A 111 -6.08 11.69 9.71
C THR A 111 -5.48 10.93 10.88
N ALA A 112 -4.71 9.87 10.62
CA ALA A 112 -4.06 9.09 11.66
C ALA A 112 -2.68 8.58 11.24
N TRP A 113 -1.79 8.46 12.21
CA TRP A 113 -0.46 7.89 12.08
C TRP A 113 -0.32 6.74 13.07
N GLN A 114 0.46 5.73 12.72
CA GLN A 114 0.88 4.69 13.64
C GLN A 114 2.32 4.31 13.33
N TRP A 115 3.23 4.69 14.23
CA TRP A 115 4.62 4.29 14.19
C TRP A 115 4.79 2.92 14.84
N ASN A 116 5.57 2.06 14.19
CA ASN A 116 5.94 0.75 14.70
C ASN A 116 7.46 0.64 14.82
N PHE A 117 7.93 0.37 16.03
CA PHE A 117 9.35 0.28 16.36
C PHE A 117 9.74 -1.15 16.72
N PRO A 118 10.99 -1.58 16.45
CA PRO A 118 11.45 -2.92 16.80
C PRO A 118 11.62 -3.06 18.32
N GLN A 119 11.74 -4.29 18.81
CA GLN A 119 12.08 -4.54 20.22
C GLN A 119 13.44 -3.92 20.61
N GLY A 120 13.60 -3.55 21.88
CA GLY A 120 14.78 -2.81 22.37
C GLY A 120 14.78 -1.33 21.97
N THR A 121 13.58 -0.76 21.80
CA THR A 121 13.36 0.67 21.54
C THR A 121 12.69 1.31 22.76
N THR A 122 13.29 2.36 23.30
CA THR A 122 12.64 3.22 24.30
C THR A 122 11.90 4.35 23.58
N LEU A 123 10.59 4.43 23.73
CA LEU A 123 9.79 5.54 23.20
C LEU A 123 9.93 6.77 24.10
N LEU A 124 10.27 7.92 23.51
CA LEU A 124 10.35 9.20 24.21
C LEU A 124 9.09 10.07 23.99
N GLY A 125 8.26 9.70 23.02
CA GLY A 125 7.04 10.41 22.65
C GLY A 125 5.95 9.45 22.14
N GLY A 126 4.83 10.00 21.68
CA GLY A 126 3.72 9.23 21.14
C GLY A 126 4.02 8.55 19.81
N THR A 127 3.26 7.51 19.49
CA THR A 127 3.34 6.76 18.21
C THR A 127 2.22 7.11 17.24
N THR A 128 1.35 8.06 17.57
CA THR A 128 0.13 8.37 16.83
C THR A 128 0.13 9.75 16.15
N GLY A 129 1.27 10.44 16.16
CA GLY A 129 1.43 11.76 15.52
C GLY A 129 2.25 11.71 14.23
N SER A 130 2.27 12.84 13.52
CA SER A 130 3.14 13.06 12.35
C SER A 130 4.64 13.02 12.69
N GLN A 131 4.98 13.05 13.98
CA GLN A 131 6.33 12.86 14.47
C GLN A 131 6.33 11.84 15.60
N ALA A 132 7.42 11.07 15.70
CA ALA A 132 7.70 10.17 16.81
C ALA A 132 9.16 10.31 17.23
N THR A 133 9.44 10.10 18.51
CA THR A 133 10.80 10.19 19.08
C THR A 133 11.11 8.93 19.87
N ALA A 134 12.28 8.35 19.64
CA ALA A 134 12.69 7.10 20.26
C ALA A 134 14.22 7.01 20.46
N LYS A 135 14.66 6.08 21.30
CA LYS A 135 16.05 5.67 21.48
C LYS A 135 16.20 4.18 21.25
N PHE A 136 17.37 3.76 20.79
CA PHE A 136 17.67 2.35 20.53
C PHE A 136 18.77 1.84 21.46
N GLU A 137 18.47 0.78 22.20
CA GLU A 137 19.36 0.20 23.22
C GLU A 137 20.46 -0.68 22.62
N THR A 138 20.30 -1.06 21.35
CA THR A 138 21.22 -1.94 20.62
C THR A 138 21.68 -1.28 19.32
N SER A 139 22.98 -1.43 19.03
CA SER A 139 23.58 -1.05 17.75
C SER A 139 23.09 -1.97 16.62
N GLY A 140 23.16 -1.49 15.37
CA GLY A 140 22.81 -2.26 14.18
C GLY A 140 21.62 -1.70 13.41
N ALA A 141 21.23 -2.38 12.34
CA ALA A 141 20.12 -1.94 11.49
C ALA A 141 18.78 -1.98 12.25
N LYS A 142 18.01 -0.90 12.15
CA LYS A 142 16.67 -0.79 12.73
C LYS A 142 15.62 -0.69 11.62
N VAL A 143 14.57 -1.50 11.74
CA VAL A 143 13.42 -1.45 10.83
C VAL A 143 12.27 -0.77 11.54
N ILE A 144 11.93 0.43 11.06
CA ILE A 144 10.81 1.23 11.52
C ILE A 144 9.68 1.11 10.49
N GLY A 145 8.47 0.92 10.98
CA GLY A 145 7.24 0.97 10.19
C GLY A 145 6.45 2.24 10.46
N LEU A 146 5.80 2.75 9.42
CA LEU A 146 4.81 3.80 9.53
C LEU A 146 3.55 3.36 8.77
N THR A 147 2.41 3.46 9.43
CA THR A 147 1.08 3.36 8.83
C THR A 147 0.41 4.72 8.89
N VAL A 148 -0.14 5.18 7.76
CA VAL A 148 -0.94 6.41 7.70
C VAL A 148 -2.30 6.09 7.13
N THR A 149 -3.32 6.69 7.73
CA THR A 149 -4.71 6.62 7.26
C THR A 149 -5.14 8.00 6.80
N ASP A 150 -5.88 8.06 5.70
CA ASP A 150 -6.49 9.30 5.20
C ASP A 150 -7.96 9.50 5.63
N SER A 151 -8.56 10.58 5.15
CA SER A 151 -9.92 11.02 5.44
C SER A 151 -11.00 10.02 5.03
N ASP A 152 -10.70 9.18 4.04
CA ASP A 152 -11.62 8.22 3.44
C ASP A 152 -11.38 6.80 3.99
N GLY A 153 -10.50 6.70 5.00
CA GLY A 153 -10.19 5.44 5.69
C GLY A 153 -9.24 4.55 4.90
N LEU A 154 -8.65 5.02 3.80
CA LEU A 154 -7.63 4.25 3.10
C LEU A 154 -6.33 4.30 3.90
N LEU A 155 -5.76 3.13 4.11
CA LEU A 155 -4.54 2.95 4.88
C LEU A 155 -3.43 2.43 3.98
N CYS A 156 -2.22 2.91 4.21
CA CYS A 156 -1.02 2.33 3.65
C CYS A 156 0.01 2.14 4.77
N SER A 157 0.68 0.99 4.77
CA SER A 157 1.78 0.68 5.67
C SER A 157 3.05 0.51 4.87
N ARG A 158 4.16 1.05 5.38
CA ARG A 158 5.49 0.83 4.82
C ARG A 158 6.50 0.61 5.92
N SER A 159 7.34 -0.39 5.74
CA SER A 159 8.52 -0.62 6.57
C SER A 159 9.77 -0.18 5.82
N SER A 160 10.72 0.41 6.52
CA SER A 160 12.07 0.75 6.01
C SER A 160 12.90 -0.45 5.52
N GLY A 161 12.35 -1.67 5.54
CA GLY A 161 12.99 -2.90 5.06
C GLY A 161 12.52 -3.40 3.68
N GLU A 162 11.41 -2.90 3.13
CA GLU A 162 10.84 -3.40 1.87
C GLU A 162 10.81 -2.33 0.77
N GLY A 163 11.34 -2.68 -0.40
CA GLY A 163 11.26 -1.84 -1.61
C GLY A 163 12.23 -0.65 -1.66
N GLY A 164 13.47 -0.83 -1.19
CA GLY A 164 14.59 0.02 -1.60
C GLY A 164 14.74 1.39 -0.94
N ILE A 165 14.28 1.59 0.31
CA ILE A 165 14.63 2.79 1.09
C ILE A 165 15.21 2.45 2.48
N GLN A 166 16.50 2.76 2.61
CA GLN A 166 17.29 3.10 3.80
C GLN A 166 16.96 2.41 5.13
N GLN A 167 17.65 1.30 5.39
CA GLN A 167 18.01 0.90 6.75
C GLN A 167 18.98 1.95 7.32
N PHE A 168 18.72 2.48 8.51
CA PHE A 168 19.78 3.18 9.25
C PHE A 168 20.41 2.25 10.26
N SER A 169 21.74 2.32 10.35
CA SER A 169 22.50 1.61 11.36
C SER A 169 22.69 2.52 12.55
N THR A 170 22.29 2.06 13.74
CA THR A 170 22.70 2.70 14.99
C THR A 170 24.17 2.37 15.26
N GLY A 171 24.97 3.38 15.59
CA GLY A 171 26.40 3.27 15.89
C GLY A 171 26.70 2.82 17.32
N ARG A 172 27.99 2.67 17.66
CA ARG A 172 28.44 2.45 19.05
C ARG A 172 28.12 3.68 19.92
N SER A 173 28.02 3.49 21.24
CA SER A 173 27.82 4.60 22.20
C SER A 173 28.90 5.68 22.04
N ILE A 174 28.49 6.95 22.20
CA ILE A 174 29.41 8.10 22.26
C ILE A 174 30.32 7.92 23.49
N PRO A 175 31.65 8.03 23.38
CA PRO A 175 32.51 8.00 24.56
C PRO A 175 32.17 9.17 25.48
N GLN A 176 31.94 8.89 26.76
CA GLN A 176 31.78 9.92 27.78
C GLN A 176 33.14 10.58 28.03
N PHE A 177 33.33 11.82 27.59
CA PHE A 177 34.47 12.62 28.03
C PHE A 177 34.22 13.05 29.48
N LYS A 178 35.00 12.48 30.41
CA LYS A 178 35.09 12.97 31.78
C LYS A 178 36.32 13.87 31.86
N GLU A 179 36.10 15.16 32.09
CA GLU A 179 37.19 16.09 32.36
C GLU A 179 37.95 15.63 33.61
N VAL A 180 39.27 15.45 33.48
CA VAL A 180 40.16 15.13 34.60
C VAL A 180 40.82 16.44 34.98
N ILE A 181 40.55 16.91 36.20
CA ILE A 181 41.18 18.12 36.75
C ILE A 181 42.70 17.88 36.80
N PRO A 182 43.54 18.77 36.24
CA PRO A 182 45.00 18.67 36.34
C PRO A 182 45.44 18.62 37.81
N ARG A 183 46.43 17.78 38.10
CA ARG A 183 46.97 17.60 39.46
C ARG A 183 48.01 18.66 39.81
#